data_AF-A0A931XW10-F1
#
_entry.id   AF-A0A931XW10-F1
#
_cell.length_a   1.000
_cell.length_b   1.000
_cell.length_c   1.000
_cell.angle_alpha   90.00
_cell.angle_beta   90.00
_cell.angle_gamma   90.00
#
_symmetry.space_group_name_H-M   'P 1'
#
loop_
_entity.id
_entity.type
_entity.pdbx_description
1 polymer ?
#
loop_
_entity_poly.entity_id
_entity_poly.type
_entity_poly.pdbx_seq_one_letter_code
_entity_poly.pdbx_strand_id
1 'polypeptide(L)'
;MKRIASVAVAIALCTLAVPALAQDMAGKFGEKGTLAIHAATGSPMLESALAPIHLGATPTLGFSTTRFSTPEDCNPTRCREETTSLTTFYVNPRIHYFVIDNLSIGGELLFATFSGELEEKETRAGRTTTTKSDLDGAPTGFGLLPMIGYNIALGSKVSLWPHGGIGFRTFDFDSANPDIERDETWWFANLDLPFLLHIADHFELGAGPGVTLTLSQKYSTRVGGIETTQSGYSTTAFRWFNAHLIGYF
;
A
#
# COMPACT_ATOMS: atom_id res chain seq x y z
N MET A 1 15.55 2.80 -16.72
CA MET A 1 14.44 1.81 -16.65
C MET A 1 14.84 0.32 -16.65
N LYS A 2 15.98 -0.14 -17.21
CA LYS A 2 16.28 -1.60 -17.33
C LYS A 2 16.70 -2.35 -16.05
N ARG A 3 16.94 -1.68 -14.91
CA ARG A 3 17.45 -2.33 -13.68
C ARG A 3 16.39 -2.65 -12.62
N ILE A 4 15.18 -2.10 -12.74
CA ILE A 4 14.11 -2.25 -11.73
C ILE A 4 13.35 -3.58 -11.93
N ALA A 5 13.20 -4.04 -13.16
CA ALA A 5 12.52 -5.30 -13.46
C ALA A 5 13.22 -6.56 -12.88
N SER A 6 14.53 -6.49 -12.65
CA SER A 6 15.33 -7.64 -12.19
C SER A 6 15.08 -8.01 -10.72
N VAL A 7 14.75 -7.03 -9.88
CA VAL A 7 14.58 -7.24 -8.42
C VAL A 7 13.19 -7.79 -8.09
N ALA A 8 12.15 -7.32 -8.78
CA ALA A 8 10.77 -7.77 -8.56
C ALA A 8 10.55 -9.26 -8.88
N VAL A 9 11.21 -9.77 -9.93
CA VAL A 9 11.12 -11.18 -10.34
C VAL A 9 11.80 -12.12 -9.33
N ALA A 10 12.89 -11.69 -8.69
CA ALA A 10 13.58 -12.50 -7.69
C ALA A 10 12.73 -12.70 -6.42
N ILE A 11 11.99 -11.68 -5.98
CA ILE A 11 11.15 -11.76 -4.77
C ILE A 11 9.90 -12.63 -5.01
N ALA A 12 9.27 -12.53 -6.19
CA ALA A 12 8.14 -13.38 -6.55
C ALA A 12 8.52 -14.87 -6.72
N LEU A 13 9.77 -15.15 -7.13
CA LEU A 13 10.26 -16.53 -7.18
C LEU A 13 10.56 -17.09 -5.78
N CYS A 14 10.99 -16.25 -4.83
CA CYS A 14 11.18 -16.67 -3.44
C CYS A 14 9.86 -17.04 -2.75
N THR A 15 8.72 -16.43 -3.09
CA THR A 15 7.42 -16.81 -2.50
C THR A 15 6.86 -18.11 -3.06
N LEU A 16 7.22 -18.48 -4.30
CA LEU A 16 6.81 -19.75 -4.92
C LEU A 16 7.77 -20.92 -4.62
N ALA A 17 9.00 -20.65 -4.18
CA ALA A 17 10.04 -21.66 -3.96
C ALA A 17 10.10 -22.22 -2.52
N VAL A 18 9.27 -21.75 -1.59
CA VAL A 18 9.25 -22.21 -0.18
C VAL A 18 8.70 -23.64 0.06
N PRO A 19 7.89 -24.31 -0.79
CA PRO A 19 7.15 -25.49 -0.34
C PRO A 19 7.98 -26.77 -0.16
N ALA A 20 9.28 -26.81 -0.49
CA ALA A 20 10.05 -28.05 -0.46
C ALA A 20 10.76 -28.36 0.88
N LEU A 21 10.91 -27.40 1.80
CA LEU A 21 11.69 -27.59 3.03
C LEU A 21 10.87 -27.48 4.34
N ALA A 22 9.58 -27.19 4.26
CA ALA A 22 8.74 -26.90 5.43
C ALA A 22 7.81 -28.06 5.89
N GLN A 23 7.78 -29.19 5.18
CA GLN A 23 6.76 -30.23 5.40
C GLN A 23 6.88 -30.97 6.75
N ASP A 24 8.08 -31.03 7.35
CA ASP A 24 8.29 -31.83 8.57
C ASP A 24 8.10 -31.05 9.89
N MET A 25 7.88 -29.73 9.84
CA MET A 25 7.69 -28.88 11.03
C MET A 25 6.30 -28.23 11.12
N ALA A 26 5.38 -28.61 10.24
CA ALA A 26 4.05 -28.04 10.10
C ALA A 26 3.15 -28.22 11.33
N GLY A 27 3.20 -27.28 12.28
CA GLY A 27 2.16 -27.14 13.30
C GLY A 27 0.85 -26.65 12.69
N LYS A 28 -0.26 -26.70 13.44
CA LYS A 28 -1.50 -26.04 13.00
C LYS A 28 -1.32 -24.52 13.03
N PHE A 29 -1.99 -23.80 12.12
CA PHE A 29 -2.02 -22.35 12.19
C PHE A 29 -2.44 -21.85 13.58
N GLY A 30 -1.64 -20.94 14.13
CA GLY A 30 -1.79 -20.46 15.49
C GLY A 30 -0.87 -21.13 16.50
N GLU A 31 -0.24 -22.25 16.20
CA GLU A 31 0.68 -22.89 17.15
C GLU A 31 1.95 -22.06 17.35
N LYS A 32 2.47 -22.04 18.57
CA LYS A 32 3.73 -21.37 18.88
C LYS A 32 4.84 -21.82 17.93
N GLY A 33 5.57 -20.86 17.39
CA GLY A 33 6.66 -21.08 16.44
C GLY A 33 6.24 -20.96 14.97
N THR A 34 4.93 -20.92 14.68
CA THR A 34 4.41 -20.77 13.33
C THR A 34 4.78 -19.40 12.76
N LEU A 35 5.32 -19.37 11.54
CA LEU A 35 5.54 -18.17 10.75
C LEU A 35 4.54 -18.09 9.60
N ALA A 36 3.65 -17.11 9.66
CA ALA A 36 2.65 -16.83 8.64
C ALA A 36 3.13 -15.70 7.72
N ILE A 37 3.14 -15.94 6.41
CA ILE A 37 3.48 -14.98 5.36
C ILE A 37 2.22 -14.72 4.54
N HIS A 38 1.90 -13.45 4.36
CA HIS A 38 0.81 -13.02 3.52
C HIS A 38 1.30 -12.82 2.08
N ALA A 39 0.62 -13.45 1.11
CA ALA A 39 0.89 -13.29 -0.31
C ALA A 39 0.00 -12.23 -0.97
N ALA A 40 -1.21 -12.04 -0.44
CA ALA A 40 -2.14 -11.00 -0.85
C ALA A 40 -2.95 -10.55 0.36
N THR A 41 -2.97 -9.25 0.64
CA THR A 41 -3.74 -8.61 1.73
C THR A 41 -4.08 -7.19 1.36
N GLY A 42 -5.26 -6.69 1.73
CA GLY A 42 -5.49 -5.24 1.75
C GLY A 42 -4.38 -4.54 2.55
N SER A 43 -3.57 -3.72 1.87
CA SER A 43 -2.48 -2.95 2.46
C SER A 43 -3.07 -1.63 2.94
N PRO A 44 -3.24 -1.43 4.26
CA PRO A 44 -3.66 -0.14 4.78
C PRO A 44 -2.62 0.95 4.46
N MET A 45 -1.39 0.53 4.16
CA MET A 45 -0.27 1.40 3.84
C MET A 45 -0.40 2.07 2.48
N LEU A 46 -1.25 1.57 1.58
CA LEU A 46 -1.49 2.15 0.26
C LEU A 46 -2.81 2.92 0.14
N GLU A 47 -3.61 2.99 1.20
CA GLU A 47 -4.90 3.71 1.21
C GLU A 47 -4.80 5.25 1.22
N SER A 48 -3.71 5.84 0.70
CA SER A 48 -3.55 7.30 0.66
C SER A 48 -4.43 7.96 -0.42
N ALA A 49 -4.65 9.28 -0.25
CA ALA A 49 -5.61 10.15 -0.94
C ALA A 49 -5.52 10.22 -2.48
N LEU A 50 -4.58 9.50 -3.09
CA LEU A 50 -4.34 9.46 -4.53
C LEU A 50 -5.09 8.32 -5.26
N ALA A 51 -5.99 7.60 -4.60
CA ALA A 51 -6.89 6.67 -5.28
C ALA A 51 -8.21 6.60 -4.52
N PRO A 52 -9.31 7.24 -4.99
CA PRO A 52 -10.55 7.31 -4.24
C PRO A 52 -11.31 5.98 -4.10
N ILE A 53 -10.82 4.87 -4.68
CA ILE A 53 -11.54 3.59 -4.69
C ILE A 53 -10.56 2.42 -4.65
N HIS A 54 -10.43 1.78 -3.47
CA HIS A 54 -9.84 0.45 -3.36
C HIS A 54 -10.85 -0.52 -2.76
N LEU A 55 -11.55 -1.23 -3.65
CA LEU A 55 -12.49 -2.31 -3.36
C LEU A 55 -11.80 -3.69 -3.37
N GLY A 56 -10.71 -3.88 -2.62
CA GLY A 56 -10.14 -5.23 -2.54
C GLY A 56 -8.73 -5.37 -1.96
N ALA A 57 -8.31 -6.64 -1.91
CA ALA A 57 -6.99 -7.07 -1.48
C ALA A 57 -5.89 -6.52 -2.43
N THR A 58 -4.87 -5.89 -1.86
CA THR A 58 -3.66 -5.55 -2.60
C THR A 58 -2.70 -6.74 -2.55
N PRO A 59 -2.17 -7.22 -3.68
CA PRO A 59 -1.10 -8.23 -3.62
C PRO A 59 0.11 -7.66 -2.87
N THR A 60 0.98 -8.52 -2.31
CA THR A 60 2.27 -8.11 -1.72
C THR A 60 3.20 -7.42 -2.73
N LEU A 61 2.93 -7.55 -4.02
CA LEU A 61 3.63 -6.91 -5.13
C LEU A 61 2.57 -6.43 -6.10
N GLY A 62 2.57 -5.15 -6.43
CA GLY A 62 1.56 -4.60 -7.34
C GLY A 62 2.01 -3.37 -8.09
N PHE A 63 1.18 -2.99 -9.04
CA PHE A 63 1.24 -1.68 -9.66
C PHE A 63 -0.18 -1.11 -9.76
N SER A 64 -0.29 0.21 -9.73
CA SER A 64 -1.56 0.94 -9.88
C SER A 64 -1.32 2.17 -10.73
N THR A 65 -2.28 2.54 -11.58
CA THR A 65 -2.24 3.81 -12.31
C THR A 65 -3.47 4.62 -11.96
N THR A 66 -3.29 5.80 -11.37
CA THR A 66 -4.36 6.76 -11.12
C THR A 66 -4.24 7.93 -12.08
N ARG A 67 -5.39 8.44 -12.53
CA ARG A 67 -5.47 9.70 -13.28
C ARG A 67 -6.31 10.71 -12.51
N PHE A 68 -5.80 11.92 -12.43
CA PHE A 68 -6.49 13.07 -11.88
C PHE A 68 -6.62 14.10 -12.97
N SER A 69 -7.77 14.72 -13.09
CA SER A 69 -7.95 15.89 -13.95
C SER A 69 -8.37 17.05 -13.06
N THR A 70 -7.67 18.17 -13.15
CA THR A 70 -8.14 19.41 -12.55
C THR A 70 -9.33 19.92 -13.35
N PRO A 71 -10.35 20.51 -12.69
CA PRO A 71 -11.42 21.18 -13.41
C PRO A 71 -10.83 22.22 -14.37
N GLU A 72 -11.46 22.38 -15.54
CA GLU A 72 -11.04 23.38 -16.52
C GLU A 72 -11.06 24.78 -15.88
N ASP A 73 -9.91 25.44 -15.83
CA ASP A 73 -9.79 26.82 -15.39
C ASP A 73 -9.87 27.75 -16.60
N CYS A 74 -10.94 28.53 -16.66
CA CYS A 74 -11.32 29.33 -17.82
C CYS A 74 -11.31 30.82 -17.51
N ASN A 75 -10.56 31.57 -18.32
CA ASN A 75 -10.66 33.02 -18.47
C ASN A 75 -11.10 33.33 -19.92
N PRO A 76 -11.79 34.46 -20.21
CA PRO A 76 -12.20 34.85 -21.57
C PRO A 76 -11.11 34.81 -22.67
N THR A 77 -9.83 34.70 -22.31
CA THR A 77 -8.72 34.57 -23.27
C THR A 77 -8.06 33.19 -23.32
N ARG A 78 -8.28 32.32 -22.32
CA ARG A 78 -7.53 31.07 -22.13
C ARG A 78 -8.35 30.07 -21.30
N CYS A 79 -8.41 28.83 -21.75
CA CYS A 79 -8.88 27.70 -20.94
C CYS A 79 -7.73 26.72 -20.71
N ARG A 80 -7.59 26.19 -19.49
CA ARG A 80 -6.53 25.25 -19.11
C ARG A 80 -7.12 24.03 -18.39
N GLU A 81 -6.76 22.85 -18.83
CA GLU A 81 -7.05 21.57 -18.19
C GLU A 81 -5.72 20.85 -17.92
N GLU A 82 -5.51 20.37 -16.70
CA GLU A 82 -4.34 19.54 -16.37
C GLU A 82 -4.82 18.13 -16.04
N THR A 83 -4.24 17.14 -16.69
CA THR A 83 -4.43 15.73 -16.37
C THR A 83 -3.10 15.16 -15.90
N THR A 84 -3.06 14.68 -14.65
CA THR A 84 -1.91 13.99 -14.08
C THR A 84 -2.17 12.49 -14.08
N SER A 85 -1.28 11.71 -14.69
CA SER A 85 -1.30 10.25 -14.64
C SER A 85 -0.15 9.75 -13.78
N LEU A 86 -0.44 9.05 -12.70
CA LEU A 86 0.55 8.51 -11.76
C LEU A 86 0.49 6.99 -11.79
N THR A 87 1.62 6.35 -12.09
CA THR A 87 1.81 4.90 -11.98
C THR A 87 2.71 4.59 -10.79
N THR A 88 2.16 3.87 -9.82
CA THR A 88 2.86 3.37 -8.64
C THR A 88 3.22 1.91 -8.86
N PHE A 89 4.46 1.55 -8.53
CA PHE A 89 4.87 0.18 -8.29
C PHE A 89 5.16 0.03 -6.80
N TYR A 90 4.74 -1.08 -6.19
CA TYR A 90 4.94 -1.30 -4.76
C TYR A 90 5.20 -2.75 -4.41
N VAL A 91 5.86 -2.92 -3.26
CA VAL A 91 6.07 -4.18 -2.57
C VAL A 91 5.72 -3.99 -1.10
N ASN A 92 4.82 -4.81 -0.55
CA ASN A 92 4.33 -4.72 0.81
C ASN A 92 4.25 -6.09 1.53
N PRO A 93 5.39 -6.68 1.93
CA PRO A 93 5.38 -7.97 2.61
C PRO A 93 4.78 -7.81 4.00
N ARG A 94 3.88 -8.73 4.37
CA ARG A 94 3.31 -8.83 5.71
C ARG A 94 3.59 -10.20 6.29
N ILE A 95 4.09 -10.23 7.52
CA ILE A 95 4.58 -11.43 8.20
C ILE A 95 4.11 -11.43 9.65
N HIS A 96 3.72 -12.59 10.17
CA HIS A 96 3.31 -12.82 11.56
C HIS A 96 4.01 -14.05 12.14
N TYR A 97 4.58 -13.93 13.33
CA TYR A 97 5.19 -15.02 14.08
C TYR A 97 4.39 -15.30 15.35
N PHE A 98 3.93 -16.54 15.54
CA PHE A 98 3.18 -16.95 16.72
C PHE A 98 4.12 -17.20 17.90
N VAL A 99 4.21 -16.22 18.80
CA VAL A 99 5.12 -16.24 19.96
C VAL A 99 4.65 -17.18 21.07
N ILE A 100 3.33 -17.36 21.16
CA ILE A 100 2.63 -18.37 21.95
C ILE A 100 1.42 -18.84 21.14
N ASP A 101 0.75 -19.89 21.61
CA ASP A 101 -0.44 -20.38 20.94
C ASP A 101 -1.47 -19.27 20.78
N ASN A 102 -1.92 -19.13 19.54
CA ASN A 102 -2.87 -18.16 19.01
C ASN A 102 -2.42 -16.70 19.03
N LEU A 103 -1.37 -16.31 19.73
CA LEU A 103 -0.89 -14.92 19.73
C LEU A 103 0.29 -14.76 18.78
N SER A 104 0.11 -13.91 17.78
CA SER A 104 1.15 -13.50 16.85
C SER A 104 1.60 -12.07 17.10
N ILE A 105 2.89 -11.84 16.85
CA ILE A 105 3.45 -10.52 16.60
C ILE A 105 3.94 -10.49 15.16
N GLY A 106 3.82 -9.36 14.51
CA GLY A 106 4.15 -9.27 13.10
C GLY A 106 4.34 -7.84 12.63
N GLY A 107 4.36 -7.70 11.33
CA GLY A 107 4.25 -6.40 10.72
C GLY A 107 4.22 -6.44 9.21
N GLU A 108 3.96 -5.29 8.64
CA GLU A 108 4.01 -5.01 7.21
C GLU A 108 5.07 -3.97 6.93
N LEU A 109 5.83 -4.18 5.86
CA LEU A 109 6.70 -3.17 5.27
C LEU A 109 6.03 -2.65 4.01
N LEU A 110 6.31 -1.41 3.63
CA LEU A 110 5.95 -0.86 2.33
C LEU A 110 7.20 -0.28 1.68
N PHE A 111 7.40 -0.63 0.41
CA PHE A 111 8.28 0.06 -0.51
C PHE A 111 7.48 0.42 -1.74
N ALA A 112 7.51 1.69 -2.16
CA ALA A 112 6.81 2.14 -3.36
C ALA A 112 7.71 3.03 -4.19
N THR A 113 7.52 3.00 -5.50
CA THR A 113 8.08 3.98 -6.43
C THR A 113 6.98 4.47 -7.35
N PHE A 114 7.06 5.73 -7.72
CA PHE A 114 6.07 6.39 -8.54
C PHE A 114 6.73 6.92 -9.81
N SER A 115 5.96 6.90 -10.89
CA SER A 115 6.31 7.51 -12.16
C SER A 115 5.04 8.16 -12.69
N GLY A 116 5.15 9.26 -13.42
CA GLY A 116 3.94 9.86 -13.95
C GLY A 116 4.18 10.81 -15.10
N GLU A 117 3.07 11.25 -15.67
CA GLU A 117 3.01 12.16 -16.80
C GLU A 117 1.97 13.23 -16.47
N LEU A 118 2.32 14.48 -16.74
CA LEU A 118 1.41 15.61 -16.71
C LEU A 118 1.07 15.98 -18.16
N GLU A 119 -0.23 15.98 -18.46
CA GLU A 119 -0.79 16.46 -19.73
C GLU A 119 -1.52 17.78 -19.48
N GLU A 120 -1.02 18.86 -20.06
CA GLU A 120 -1.66 20.18 -20.05
C GLU A 120 -2.34 20.43 -21.39
N LYS A 121 -3.64 20.71 -21.38
CA LYS A 121 -4.38 21.20 -22.54
C LYS A 121 -4.70 22.66 -22.35
N GLU A 122 -4.20 23.49 -23.25
CA GLU A 122 -4.50 24.92 -23.29
C GLU A 122 -5.26 25.26 -24.56
N THR A 123 -6.42 25.90 -24.43
CA THR A 123 -7.17 26.45 -25.57
C THR A 123 -7.11 27.96 -25.56
N ARG A 124 -6.59 28.56 -26.65
CA ARG A 124 -6.45 30.01 -26.83
C ARG A 124 -6.91 30.41 -28.23
N ALA A 125 -7.84 31.37 -28.30
CA ALA A 125 -8.43 31.86 -29.56
C ALA A 125 -8.92 30.74 -30.51
N GLY A 126 -9.55 29.70 -29.95
CA GLY A 126 -10.08 28.55 -30.71
C GLY A 126 -9.03 27.51 -31.13
N ARG A 127 -7.76 27.67 -30.74
CA ARG A 127 -6.70 26.69 -30.96
C ARG A 127 -6.34 25.99 -29.66
N THR A 128 -6.38 24.65 -29.65
CA THR A 128 -5.95 23.83 -28.52
C THR A 128 -4.51 23.36 -28.73
N THR A 129 -3.68 23.47 -27.69
CA THR A 129 -2.32 22.95 -27.61
C THR A 129 -2.27 21.94 -26.47
N THR A 130 -1.68 20.78 -26.71
CA THR A 130 -1.46 19.75 -25.69
C THR A 130 0.02 19.60 -25.46
N THR A 131 0.45 19.79 -24.21
CA THR A 131 1.82 19.60 -23.76
C THR A 131 1.86 18.41 -22.82
N LYS A 132 2.78 17.49 -23.05
CA LYS A 132 3.04 16.34 -22.19
C LYS A 132 4.43 16.49 -21.58
N SER A 133 4.52 16.36 -20.26
CA SER A 133 5.78 16.37 -19.53
C SER A 133 5.82 15.20 -18.57
N ASP A 134 6.94 14.47 -18.56
CA ASP A 134 7.19 13.48 -17.53
C ASP A 134 7.30 14.18 -16.18
N LEU A 135 6.75 13.56 -15.14
CA LEU A 135 7.05 13.96 -13.77
C LEU A 135 8.48 13.48 -13.50
N ASP A 136 9.45 14.37 -13.67
CA ASP A 136 10.84 14.10 -13.29
C ASP A 136 10.94 13.98 -11.77
N GLY A 137 11.83 13.08 -11.32
CA GLY A 137 11.84 12.59 -9.95
C GLY A 137 10.87 11.42 -9.84
N ALA A 138 11.35 10.23 -9.50
CA ALA A 138 10.48 9.09 -9.26
C ALA A 138 10.24 9.03 -7.74
N PRO A 139 9.09 9.51 -7.23
CA PRO A 139 8.86 9.52 -5.79
C PRO A 139 9.11 8.13 -5.22
N THR A 140 9.64 8.08 -4.01
CA THR A 140 9.84 6.83 -3.29
C THR A 140 9.06 6.85 -1.99
N GLY A 141 8.44 5.72 -1.69
CA GLY A 141 7.68 5.51 -0.48
C GLY A 141 8.31 4.43 0.39
N PHE A 142 8.31 4.67 1.69
CA PHE A 142 8.64 3.68 2.70
C PHE A 142 7.56 3.66 3.77
N GLY A 143 7.30 2.49 4.34
CA GLY A 143 6.61 2.45 5.61
C GLY A 143 6.73 1.14 6.35
N LEU A 144 6.28 1.20 7.61
CA LEU A 144 6.29 0.11 8.55
C LEU A 144 4.99 0.11 9.37
N LEU A 145 4.41 -1.05 9.56
CA LEU A 145 3.23 -1.29 10.39
C LEU A 145 3.50 -2.50 11.30
N PRO A 146 4.01 -2.33 12.53
CA PRO A 146 4.02 -3.40 13.53
C PRO A 146 2.59 -3.81 13.90
N MET A 147 2.37 -5.09 14.11
CA MET A 147 1.05 -5.68 14.34
C MET A 147 1.06 -6.73 15.44
N ILE A 148 -0.09 -6.88 16.09
CA ILE A 148 -0.42 -8.01 16.95
C ILE A 148 -1.66 -8.69 16.39
N GLY A 149 -1.75 -10.00 16.53
CA GLY A 149 -2.91 -10.76 16.06
C GLY A 149 -3.23 -11.93 16.98
N TYR A 150 -4.51 -12.29 17.09
CA TYR A 150 -4.97 -13.39 17.94
C TYR A 150 -5.86 -14.35 17.16
N ASN A 151 -5.44 -15.60 16.97
CA ASN A 151 -6.19 -16.62 16.23
C ASN A 151 -7.26 -17.27 17.11
N ILE A 152 -8.51 -17.27 16.66
CA ILE A 152 -9.64 -17.85 17.37
C ILE A 152 -10.18 -18.99 16.51
N ALA A 153 -9.84 -20.23 16.85
CA ALA A 153 -10.40 -21.39 16.18
C ALA A 153 -11.93 -21.45 16.41
N LEU A 154 -12.71 -21.37 15.32
CA LEU A 154 -14.17 -21.50 15.35
C LEU A 154 -14.60 -22.95 15.03
N GLY A 155 -13.69 -23.75 14.48
CA GLY A 155 -13.86 -25.15 14.17
C GLY A 155 -12.56 -25.76 13.63
N SER A 156 -12.65 -26.92 12.99
CA SER A 156 -11.47 -27.60 12.41
C SER A 156 -10.98 -27.00 11.09
N LYS A 157 -11.82 -26.20 10.42
CA LYS A 157 -11.52 -25.62 9.10
C LYS A 157 -11.67 -24.10 9.05
N VAL A 158 -12.16 -23.49 10.11
CA VAL A 158 -12.45 -22.05 10.15
C VAL A 158 -11.88 -21.45 11.42
N SER A 159 -11.19 -20.33 11.28
CA SER A 159 -10.79 -19.46 12.38
C SER A 159 -11.18 -18.01 12.12
N LEU A 160 -11.19 -17.21 13.18
CA LEU A 160 -11.27 -15.76 13.12
C LEU A 160 -9.94 -15.22 13.64
N TRP A 161 -9.27 -14.35 12.87
CA TRP A 161 -7.93 -13.87 13.22
C TRP A 161 -7.88 -12.34 13.31
N PRO A 162 -8.47 -11.73 14.35
CA PRO A 162 -8.33 -10.31 14.58
C PRO A 162 -6.86 -9.94 14.69
N HIS A 163 -6.44 -8.96 13.89
CA HIS A 163 -5.09 -8.42 13.98
C HIS A 163 -5.05 -6.94 13.62
N GLY A 164 -4.16 -6.21 14.25
CA GLY A 164 -4.09 -4.76 14.08
C GLY A 164 -2.78 -4.18 14.59
N GLY A 165 -2.58 -2.90 14.31
CA GLY A 165 -1.31 -2.23 14.54
C GLY A 165 -1.39 -0.72 14.37
N ILE A 166 -0.29 -0.05 14.69
CA ILE A 166 -0.07 1.37 14.43
C ILE A 166 1.12 1.47 13.49
N GLY A 167 0.94 2.15 12.37
CA GLY A 167 1.93 2.25 11.32
C GLY A 167 2.29 3.69 10.99
N PHE A 168 3.39 3.78 10.26
CA PHE A 168 3.95 4.99 9.72
C PHE A 168 4.30 4.77 8.25
N ARG A 169 4.11 5.78 7.41
CA ARG A 169 4.65 5.81 6.05
C ARG A 169 5.11 7.22 5.68
N THR A 170 6.14 7.28 4.85
CA THR A 170 6.62 8.50 4.20
C THR A 170 6.68 8.32 2.69
N PHE A 171 6.42 9.40 1.97
CA PHE A 171 6.63 9.51 0.53
C PHE A 171 7.42 10.78 0.23
N ASP A 172 8.54 10.60 -0.46
CA ASP A 172 9.42 11.68 -0.85
C ASP A 172 9.19 11.90 -2.36
N PHE A 173 8.73 13.09 -2.72
CA PHE A 173 8.43 13.50 -4.08
C PHE A 173 9.50 14.48 -4.56
N ASP A 174 10.41 13.96 -5.36
CA ASP A 174 11.35 14.79 -6.12
C ASP A 174 10.60 15.48 -7.27
N SER A 175 10.92 16.74 -7.51
CA SER A 175 10.43 17.53 -8.64
C SER A 175 11.50 17.65 -9.72
N ALA A 176 11.07 17.84 -10.97
CA ALA A 176 11.94 18.31 -12.07
C ALA A 176 12.72 19.58 -11.69
N ASN A 177 12.10 20.43 -10.87
CA ASN A 177 12.74 21.60 -10.32
C ASN A 177 13.43 21.21 -9.00
N PRO A 178 14.78 21.23 -8.95
CA PRO A 178 15.52 20.87 -7.74
C PRO A 178 15.27 21.81 -6.56
N ASP A 179 14.68 22.98 -6.81
CA ASP A 179 14.29 23.90 -5.74
C ASP A 179 12.97 23.51 -5.07
N ILE A 180 12.25 22.51 -5.57
CA ILE A 180 10.96 22.05 -5.05
C ILE A 180 11.10 20.62 -4.52
N GLU A 181 11.02 20.46 -3.20
CA GLU A 181 10.96 19.15 -2.53
C GLU A 181 9.61 19.01 -1.85
N ARG A 182 9.01 17.83 -1.90
CA ARG A 182 7.76 17.55 -1.17
C ARG A 182 7.85 16.22 -0.43
N ASP A 183 7.57 16.28 0.87
CA ASP A 183 7.53 15.11 1.73
C ASP A 183 6.13 14.93 2.29
N GLU A 184 5.67 13.69 2.36
CA GLU A 184 4.37 13.35 2.92
C GLU A 184 4.51 12.23 3.94
N THR A 185 4.15 12.51 5.19
CA THR A 185 4.25 11.58 6.32
C THR A 185 2.88 11.29 6.91
N TRP A 186 2.59 10.01 7.17
CA TRP A 186 1.34 9.56 7.76
C TRP A 186 1.59 8.66 8.96
N TRP A 187 0.73 8.82 9.97
CA TRP A 187 0.52 7.88 11.04
C TRP A 187 -0.88 7.32 10.95
N PHE A 188 -1.03 6.01 11.08
CA PHE A 188 -2.33 5.36 10.97
C PHE A 188 -2.44 4.18 11.94
N ALA A 189 -3.66 3.85 12.36
CA ALA A 189 -3.98 2.62 13.04
C ALA A 189 -4.77 1.72 12.09
N ASN A 190 -4.55 0.41 12.15
CA ASN A 190 -5.25 -0.57 11.34
C ASN A 190 -5.79 -1.71 12.22
N LEU A 191 -6.98 -2.18 11.89
CA LEU A 191 -7.59 -3.38 12.48
C LEU A 191 -8.30 -4.16 11.38
N ASP A 192 -7.94 -5.43 11.23
CA ASP A 192 -8.60 -6.38 10.34
C ASP A 192 -9.20 -7.53 11.17
N LEU A 193 -10.34 -8.05 10.72
CA LEU A 193 -11.08 -9.15 11.37
C LEU A 193 -11.38 -10.29 10.36
N PRO A 194 -10.37 -10.90 9.72
CA PRO A 194 -10.58 -11.94 8.72
C PRO A 194 -11.07 -13.26 9.32
N PHE A 195 -12.06 -13.87 8.68
CA PHE A 195 -12.37 -15.29 8.83
C PHE A 195 -11.46 -16.08 7.89
N LEU A 196 -10.68 -17.01 8.43
CA LEU A 196 -9.75 -17.86 7.69
C LEU A 196 -10.39 -19.22 7.43
N LEU A 197 -10.31 -19.68 6.19
CA LEU A 197 -10.64 -21.04 5.78
C LEU A 197 -9.32 -21.79 5.56
N HIS A 198 -9.08 -22.83 6.36
CA HIS A 198 -7.93 -23.72 6.23
C HIS A 198 -8.17 -24.69 5.07
N ILE A 199 -7.59 -24.42 3.90
CA ILE A 199 -7.81 -25.22 2.68
C ILE A 199 -6.85 -26.40 2.60
N ALA A 200 -5.62 -26.18 3.06
CA ALA A 200 -4.58 -27.19 3.18
C ALA A 200 -3.74 -26.91 4.44
N ASP A 201 -2.87 -27.85 4.79
CA ASP A 201 -2.06 -27.82 6.02
C ASP A 201 -1.06 -26.65 6.13
N HIS A 202 -1.01 -25.79 5.11
CA HIS A 202 -0.12 -24.62 5.04
C HIS A 202 -0.75 -23.42 4.33
N PHE A 203 -2.01 -23.53 3.90
CA PHE A 203 -2.63 -22.52 3.05
C PHE A 203 -4.02 -22.16 3.54
N GLU A 204 -4.22 -20.86 3.68
CA GLU A 204 -5.46 -20.30 4.17
C GLU A 204 -5.97 -19.22 3.25
N LEU A 205 -7.29 -19.21 3.05
CA LEU A 205 -7.98 -18.09 2.46
C LEU A 205 -8.75 -17.34 3.54
N GLY A 206 -8.40 -16.08 3.74
CA GLY A 206 -9.11 -15.20 4.65
C GLY A 206 -10.04 -14.24 3.93
N ALA A 207 -11.16 -13.92 4.57
CA ALA A 207 -12.02 -12.82 4.17
C ALA A 207 -12.62 -12.13 5.39
N GLY A 208 -12.58 -10.79 5.43
CA GLY A 208 -13.26 -10.07 6.50
C GLY A 208 -13.16 -8.55 6.40
N PRO A 209 -13.84 -7.83 7.31
CA PRO A 209 -13.79 -6.39 7.34
C PRO A 209 -12.44 -5.91 7.87
N GLY A 210 -12.09 -4.68 7.49
CA GLY A 210 -10.95 -3.96 8.05
C GLY A 210 -11.26 -2.47 8.17
N VAL A 211 -10.60 -1.82 9.10
CA VAL A 211 -10.70 -0.38 9.31
C VAL A 211 -9.30 0.20 9.46
N THR A 212 -9.08 1.33 8.80
CA THR A 212 -7.86 2.12 8.96
C THR A 212 -8.23 3.53 9.36
N LEU A 213 -7.55 4.01 10.40
CA LEU A 213 -7.75 5.34 10.98
C LEU A 213 -6.47 6.13 10.77
N THR A 214 -6.52 7.21 10.00
CA THR A 214 -5.39 8.15 9.90
C THR A 214 -5.33 8.97 11.17
N LEU A 215 -4.28 8.77 11.96
CA LEU A 215 -4.04 9.44 13.23
C LEU A 215 -3.45 10.84 13.02
N SER A 216 -2.51 10.96 12.09
CA SER A 216 -1.86 12.22 11.74
C SER A 216 -1.36 12.18 10.31
N GLN A 217 -1.40 13.34 9.66
CA GLN A 217 -0.86 13.52 8.33
C GLN A 217 -0.11 14.85 8.26
N LYS A 218 1.13 14.80 7.75
CA LYS A 218 1.98 15.97 7.54
C LYS A 218 2.40 16.02 6.07
N TYR A 219 2.22 17.18 5.48
CA TYR A 219 2.76 17.56 4.18
C TYR A 219 3.82 18.63 4.39
N SER A 220 5.01 18.42 3.87
CA SER A 220 6.02 19.48 3.78
C SER A 220 6.29 19.78 2.32
N THR A 221 6.42 21.05 1.99
CA THR A 221 6.86 21.49 0.67
C THR A 221 7.94 22.55 0.86
N ARG A 222 9.13 22.29 0.32
CA ARG A 222 10.23 23.24 0.30
C ARG A 222 10.31 23.86 -1.08
N VAL A 223 10.30 25.19 -1.17
CA VAL A 223 10.50 25.93 -2.42
C VAL A 223 11.61 26.97 -2.21
N GLY A 224 12.73 26.83 -2.91
CA GLY A 224 13.86 27.77 -2.83
C GLY A 224 14.41 27.95 -1.41
N GLY A 225 14.46 26.87 -0.63
CA GLY A 225 14.92 26.86 0.76
C GLY A 225 13.88 27.29 1.81
N ILE A 226 12.67 27.68 1.40
CA ILE A 226 11.56 27.98 2.32
C ILE A 226 10.70 26.74 2.49
N GLU A 227 10.58 26.25 3.72
CA GLU A 227 9.73 25.09 4.05
C GLU A 227 8.34 25.55 4.52
N THR A 228 7.30 25.06 3.84
CA THR A 228 5.90 25.19 4.24
C THR A 228 5.39 23.83 4.71
N THR A 229 5.00 23.74 5.98
CA THR A 229 4.39 22.53 6.55
C THR A 229 2.89 22.72 6.72
N GLN A 230 2.10 21.77 6.23
CA GLN A 230 0.68 21.63 6.51
C GLN A 230 0.43 20.33 7.28
N SER A 231 -0.37 20.40 8.33
CA SER A 231 -0.81 19.23 9.11
C SER A 231 -2.33 19.06 9.04
N GLY A 232 -2.79 17.83 8.87
CA GLY A 232 -4.21 17.47 8.89
C GLY A 232 -4.50 16.31 9.84
N TYR A 233 -5.78 16.14 10.18
CA TYR A 233 -6.26 15.04 11.02
C TYR A 233 -7.43 14.29 10.38
N SER A 234 -7.48 12.99 10.69
CA SER A 234 -8.63 12.09 10.64
C SER A 234 -9.30 11.87 9.29
N THR A 235 -8.83 10.84 8.58
CA THR A 235 -9.62 10.10 7.60
C THR A 235 -9.82 8.68 8.10
N THR A 236 -11.04 8.15 7.92
CA THR A 236 -11.38 6.76 8.25
C THR A 236 -11.67 6.03 6.95
N ALA A 237 -10.89 5.00 6.67
CA ALA A 237 -11.14 4.08 5.57
C ALA A 237 -11.77 2.81 6.13
N PHE A 238 -12.96 2.46 5.63
CA PHE A 238 -13.63 1.22 5.97
C PHE A 238 -13.60 0.27 4.77
N ARG A 239 -13.04 -0.92 4.98
CA ARG A 239 -12.99 -1.99 3.99
C ARG A 239 -14.00 -3.06 4.38
N TRP A 240 -15.08 -3.14 3.61
CA TRP A 240 -16.09 -4.19 3.80
C TRP A 240 -15.57 -5.59 3.49
N PHE A 241 -14.55 -5.67 2.62
CA PHE A 241 -13.99 -6.95 2.18
C PHE A 241 -12.47 -6.84 1.96
N ASN A 242 -11.72 -7.56 2.78
CA ASN A 242 -10.30 -7.84 2.60
C ASN A 242 -10.13 -9.33 2.36
N ALA A 243 -9.55 -9.71 1.23
CA ALA A 243 -9.12 -11.09 1.00
C ALA A 243 -7.68 -11.27 1.49
N HIS A 244 -7.40 -12.43 2.08
CA HIS A 244 -6.09 -12.84 2.55
C HIS A 244 -5.73 -14.18 1.89
N LEU A 245 -4.51 -14.29 1.39
CA LEU A 245 -3.89 -15.57 1.06
C LEU A 245 -2.67 -15.71 1.95
N ILE A 246 -2.68 -16.72 2.82
CA ILE A 246 -1.66 -16.91 3.85
C ILE A 246 -1.01 -18.27 3.62
N GLY A 247 0.33 -18.26 3.55
CA GLY A 247 1.16 -19.45 3.69
C GLY A 247 1.78 -19.48 5.08
N TYR A 248 1.88 -20.64 5.72
CA TYR A 248 2.54 -20.76 7.02
C TYR A 248 3.42 -22.00 7.16
N PHE A 249 4.38 -21.96 8.06
CA PHE A 249 5.38 -23.01 8.31
C PHE A 249 5.91 -22.98 9.73
#